data_AF-A0A0B6YMB4-F1
#
_entry.id   AF-A0A0B6YMB4-F1
#
_cell.length_a   1.000
_cell.length_b   1.000
_cell.length_c   1.000
_cell.angle_alpha   90.00
_cell.angle_beta   90.00
_cell.angle_gamma   90.00
#
_symmetry.space_group_name_H-M   'P 1'
#
loop_
_entity.id
_entity.type
_entity.pdbx_description
1 polymer ?
#
loop_
_entity_poly.entity_id
_entity_poly.type
_entity_poly.pdbx_seq_one_letter_code
_entity_poly.pdbx_strand_id
1 'polypeptide(L)'
;GRNSMGGSVLWGSRNMRAAPATAAYINGASVHSMDFDDTWHPATHPSGPTLPALMALAETMTGEMSPSLEDMLVAYNVGIQVQGLLLRSSNSAKSIPCRFHPPAVVGVMGSAAACSSLLGFGPSKCRAALGIATSF
;
A
#
# COMPACT_ATOMS: atom_id res chain seq x y z
N GLY A 1 20.26 -3.86 -24.80
CA GLY A 1 20.87 -3.24 -23.63
C GLY A 1 19.85 -3.22 -22.51
N ARG A 2 20.12 -3.92 -21.41
CA ARG A 2 19.19 -4.06 -20.28
C ARG A 2 19.27 -2.78 -19.46
N ASN A 3 18.15 -2.07 -19.36
CA ASN A 3 18.02 -0.88 -18.55
C ASN A 3 18.15 -1.31 -17.08
N SER A 4 19.29 -1.02 -16.45
CA SER A 4 19.60 -1.29 -15.05
C SER A 4 18.98 -0.25 -14.12
N MET A 5 17.71 0.08 -14.32
CA MET A 5 16.93 0.80 -13.30
C MET A 5 16.21 -0.23 -12.45
N GLY A 6 16.37 -0.16 -11.12
CA GLY A 6 15.74 -1.05 -10.15
C GLY A 6 14.22 -1.06 -10.31
N GLY A 7 13.70 -2.07 -11.00
CA GLY A 7 12.27 -2.34 -11.11
C GLY A 7 11.80 -3.31 -10.03
N SER A 8 10.49 -3.45 -9.86
CA SER A 8 9.91 -4.39 -8.90
C SER A 8 9.23 -5.56 -9.60
N VAL A 9 9.22 -6.72 -8.96
CA VAL A 9 8.77 -8.00 -9.51
C VAL A 9 7.24 -8.01 -9.66
N LEU A 10 6.79 -8.53 -10.81
CA LEU A 10 5.38 -8.86 -11.03
C LEU A 10 5.11 -10.27 -10.48
N TRP A 11 4.21 -10.38 -9.51
CA TRP A 11 3.91 -11.65 -8.85
C TRP A 11 3.28 -12.66 -9.81
N GLY A 12 3.65 -13.93 -9.67
CA GLY A 12 3.22 -14.99 -10.58
C GLY A 12 3.84 -14.93 -11.99
N SER A 13 4.67 -13.93 -12.29
CA SER A 13 5.38 -13.84 -13.57
C SER A 13 6.70 -14.63 -13.53
N ARG A 14 7.29 -14.89 -14.71
CA ARG A 14 8.65 -15.47 -14.85
C ARG A 14 9.73 -14.41 -14.58
N ASN A 15 9.70 -13.78 -13.39
CA ASN A 15 10.59 -12.67 -13.00
C ASN A 15 10.53 -11.45 -13.93
N MET A 16 9.35 -11.14 -14.48
CA MET A 16 9.16 -9.86 -15.13
C MET A 16 9.23 -8.75 -14.07
N ARG A 17 9.86 -7.63 -14.44
CA ARG A 17 9.98 -6.44 -13.58
C ARG A 17 9.40 -5.23 -14.29
N ALA A 18 8.77 -4.34 -13.53
CA ALA A 18 8.25 -3.07 -14.01
C ALA A 18 8.72 -1.92 -13.10
N ALA A 19 8.38 -0.68 -13.46
CA ALA A 19 8.55 0.43 -12.53
C ALA A 19 7.78 0.15 -11.22
N PRO A 20 8.27 0.56 -10.03
CA PRO A 20 7.67 0.18 -8.74
C PRO A 20 6.17 0.49 -8.64
N ALA A 21 5.74 1.67 -9.10
CA ALA A 21 4.33 2.05 -9.11
C ALA A 21 3.49 1.12 -10.02
N THR A 22 4.02 0.74 -11.19
CA THR A 22 3.37 -0.19 -12.11
C THR A 22 3.31 -1.61 -11.53
N ALA A 23 4.38 -2.06 -10.88
CA ALA A 23 4.41 -3.37 -10.22
C ALA A 23 3.41 -3.43 -9.06
N ALA A 24 3.36 -2.40 -8.20
CA ALA A 24 2.38 -2.28 -7.13
C ALA A 24 0.94 -2.34 -7.67
N TYR A 25 0.66 -1.62 -8.76
CA TYR A 25 -0.64 -1.64 -9.42
C TYR A 25 -1.03 -3.03 -9.93
N ILE A 26 -0.15 -3.70 -10.69
CA ILE A 26 -0.42 -5.04 -11.25
C ILE A 26 -0.58 -6.08 -10.13
N ASN A 27 0.28 -6.04 -9.12
CA ASN A 27 0.26 -6.97 -8.00
C ASN A 27 -0.99 -6.74 -7.14
N GLY A 28 -1.37 -5.49 -6.87
CA GLY A 28 -2.62 -5.17 -6.16
C GLY A 28 -3.87 -5.59 -6.92
N ALA A 29 -3.93 -5.36 -8.24
CA ALA A 29 -5.01 -5.86 -9.08
C ALA A 29 -5.08 -7.39 -9.04
N SER A 30 -3.94 -8.07 -8.98
CA SER A 30 -3.88 -9.53 -8.88
C SER A 30 -4.42 -10.04 -7.53
N VAL A 31 -4.07 -9.36 -6.42
CA VAL A 31 -4.57 -9.69 -5.07
C VAL A 31 -6.09 -9.61 -4.99
N HIS A 32 -6.68 -8.56 -5.55
CA HIS A 32 -8.13 -8.33 -5.49
C HIS A 32 -8.90 -8.91 -6.69
N SER A 33 -8.23 -9.64 -7.59
CA SER A 33 -8.82 -10.09 -8.87
C SER A 33 -10.00 -11.06 -8.71
N MET A 34 -10.05 -11.78 -7.59
CA MET A 34 -11.03 -12.85 -7.33
C MET A 34 -11.87 -12.59 -6.08
N ASP A 35 -11.80 -11.40 -5.48
CA ASP A 35 -12.46 -11.08 -4.20
C ASP A 35 -12.12 -12.09 -3.09
N PHE A 36 -10.86 -12.54 -3.09
CA PHE A 36 -10.35 -13.60 -2.22
C PHE A 36 -9.30 -13.11 -1.21
N ASP A 37 -9.02 -11.80 -1.23
CA ASP A 37 -8.18 -11.14 -0.26
C ASP A 37 -8.90 -10.90 1.07
N ASP A 38 -8.15 -10.43 2.06
CA ASP A 38 -8.65 -10.31 3.41
C ASP A 38 -9.73 -9.24 3.55
N THR A 39 -10.60 -9.41 4.55
CA THR A 39 -11.64 -8.44 4.90
C THR A 39 -11.47 -7.99 6.33
N TRP A 40 -11.89 -6.76 6.63
CA TRP A 40 -11.81 -6.19 7.97
C TRP A 40 -13.08 -5.47 8.42
N HIS A 41 -13.11 -5.03 9.68
CA HIS A 41 -14.21 -4.26 10.26
C HIS A 41 -13.69 -2.95 10.89
N PRO A 42 -14.23 -1.76 10.52
CA PRO A 42 -15.26 -1.52 9.50
C PRO A 42 -14.87 -1.98 8.08
N ALA A 43 -15.87 -2.20 7.21
CA ALA A 43 -15.71 -2.98 5.97
C ALA A 43 -14.63 -2.40 5.02
N THR A 44 -13.59 -3.18 4.72
CA THR A 44 -12.55 -2.90 3.72
C THR A 44 -11.73 -4.17 3.43
N HIS A 45 -10.89 -4.11 2.39
CA HIS A 45 -9.84 -5.08 2.05
C HIS A 45 -8.49 -4.38 2.23
N PRO A 46 -7.90 -4.45 3.44
CA PRO A 46 -6.85 -3.50 3.82
C PRO A 46 -5.47 -3.88 3.28
N SER A 47 -5.22 -5.17 3.03
CA SER A 47 -3.90 -5.68 2.66
C SER A 47 -3.61 -5.52 1.16
N GLY A 48 -4.62 -5.69 0.31
CA GLY A 48 -4.53 -5.56 -1.15
C GLY A 48 -3.90 -4.25 -1.65
N PRO A 49 -4.26 -3.07 -1.13
CA PRO A 49 -3.60 -1.81 -1.52
C PRO A 49 -2.25 -1.59 -0.82
N THR A 50 -2.05 -2.11 0.39
CA THR A 50 -0.89 -1.79 1.24
C THR A 50 0.34 -2.63 0.89
N LEU A 51 0.19 -3.97 0.86
CA LEU A 51 1.30 -4.90 0.73
C LEU A 51 2.03 -4.76 -0.62
N PRO A 52 1.35 -4.70 -1.78
CA PRO A 52 2.03 -4.56 -3.07
C PRO A 52 2.80 -3.26 -3.21
N ALA A 53 2.28 -2.15 -2.69
CA ALA A 53 2.96 -0.86 -2.69
C ALA A 53 4.24 -0.90 -1.85
N LEU A 54 4.14 -1.46 -0.64
CA LEU A 54 5.27 -1.58 0.28
C LEU A 54 6.37 -2.50 -0.28
N MET A 55 5.99 -3.66 -0.79
CA MET A 55 6.93 -4.62 -1.40
C MET A 55 7.61 -4.03 -2.63
N ALA A 56 6.85 -3.36 -3.51
CA ALA A 56 7.42 -2.74 -4.69
C ALA A 56 8.45 -1.65 -4.32
N LEU A 57 8.19 -0.85 -3.29
CA LEU A 57 9.14 0.13 -2.77
C LEU A 57 10.38 -0.54 -2.16
N ALA A 58 10.19 -1.55 -1.30
CA ALA A 58 11.27 -2.24 -0.63
C ALA A 58 12.26 -2.87 -1.62
N GLU A 59 11.79 -3.42 -2.74
CA GLU A 59 12.66 -3.99 -3.78
C GLU A 59 13.56 -2.96 -4.48
N THR A 60 13.27 -1.67 -4.35
CA THR A 60 14.14 -0.59 -4.83
C THR A 60 15.25 -0.24 -3.84
N MET A 61 15.10 -0.63 -2.57
CA MET A 61 16.04 -0.35 -1.50
C MET A 61 17.04 -1.51 -1.42
N THR A 62 18.31 -1.24 -1.72
CA THR A 62 19.37 -2.27 -1.81
C THR A 62 20.58 -1.91 -0.97
N GLY A 63 21.40 -2.91 -0.64
CA GLY A 63 22.58 -2.73 0.20
C GLY A 63 22.20 -2.34 1.63
N GLU A 64 22.88 -1.35 2.19
CA GLU A 64 22.64 -0.85 3.55
C GLU A 64 21.26 -0.22 3.75
N MET A 65 20.57 0.15 2.66
CA MET A 65 19.21 0.69 2.73
C MET A 65 18.13 -0.41 2.72
N SER A 66 18.50 -1.69 2.59
CA SER A 66 17.52 -2.78 2.54
C SER A 66 16.76 -2.86 3.87
N PRO A 67 15.42 -2.76 3.86
CA PRO A 67 14.66 -2.80 5.10
C PRO A 67 14.75 -4.18 5.74
N SER A 68 14.82 -4.21 7.07
CA SER A 68 14.67 -5.44 7.82
C SER A 68 13.22 -5.95 7.76
N LEU A 69 13.00 -7.20 8.16
CA LEU A 69 11.65 -7.73 8.31
C LEU A 69 10.84 -6.92 9.33
N GLU A 70 11.48 -6.44 10.39
CA GLU A 70 10.84 -5.60 11.40
C GLU A 70 10.38 -4.27 10.79
N ASP A 71 11.24 -3.60 10.00
CA ASP A 71 10.88 -2.36 9.30
C ASP A 71 9.67 -2.56 8.38
N MET A 72 9.66 -3.68 7.64
CA MET A 72 8.54 -4.05 6.76
C MET A 72 7.26 -4.27 7.55
N LEU A 73 7.31 -5.01 8.66
CA LEU A 73 6.14 -5.26 9.52
C LEU A 73 5.63 -3.98 10.18
N VAL A 74 6.51 -3.11 10.65
CA VAL A 74 6.14 -1.82 11.23
C VAL A 74 5.46 -0.95 10.18
N ALA A 75 6.08 -0.76 9.01
CA ALA A 75 5.53 0.04 7.93
C ALA A 75 4.17 -0.49 7.45
N TYR A 76 4.05 -1.80 7.29
CA TYR A 76 2.79 -2.46 6.94
C TYR A 76 1.70 -2.16 7.97
N ASN A 77 1.97 -2.38 9.26
CA ASN A 77 0.99 -2.15 10.32
C ASN A 77 0.61 -0.67 10.48
N VAL A 78 1.52 0.27 10.21
CA VAL A 78 1.20 1.70 10.14
C VAL A 78 0.17 1.97 9.04
N GLY A 79 0.34 1.38 7.85
CA GLY A 79 -0.62 1.47 6.76
C GLY A 79 -2.00 0.95 7.16
N ILE A 80 -2.06 -0.27 7.70
CA ILE A 80 -3.31 -0.89 8.18
C ILE A 80 -3.99 -0.02 9.24
N GLN A 81 -3.23 0.54 10.20
CA GLN A 81 -3.82 1.36 11.25
C GLN A 81 -4.36 2.70 10.76
N VAL A 82 -3.70 3.34 9.80
CA VAL A 82 -4.22 4.57 9.19
C VAL A 82 -5.57 4.29 8.52
N GLN A 83 -5.70 3.18 7.79
CA GLN A 83 -6.99 2.79 7.18
C GLN A 83 -8.09 2.62 8.23
N GLY A 84 -7.79 1.86 9.29
CA GLY A 84 -8.76 1.60 10.36
C GLY A 84 -9.19 2.86 11.11
N LEU A 85 -8.27 3.80 11.37
CA LEU A 85 -8.59 5.08 12.01
C LEU A 85 -9.48 5.96 11.12
N LEU A 86 -9.21 6.01 9.81
CA LEU A 86 -10.04 6.76 8.86
C LEU A 86 -11.44 6.18 8.76
N LEU A 87 -11.58 4.84 8.68
CA LEU A 87 -12.88 4.19 8.67
C LEU A 87 -13.68 4.49 9.95
N ARG A 88 -13.04 4.48 11.11
CA ARG A 88 -13.69 4.81 12.40
C ARG A 88 -14.11 6.27 12.52
N SER A 89 -13.63 7.15 11.63
CA SER A 89 -13.98 8.57 11.62
C SER A 89 -15.38 8.85 11.04
N SER A 90 -16.06 7.83 10.49
CA SER A 90 -17.44 7.94 10.00
C SER A 90 -18.31 6.78 10.48
N ASN A 91 -19.50 7.09 11.01
CA ASN A 91 -20.47 6.06 11.37
C ASN A 91 -21.00 5.28 10.16
N SER A 92 -21.02 5.90 8.97
CA SER A 92 -21.47 5.25 7.73
C SER A 92 -20.52 4.15 7.24
N ALA A 93 -19.27 4.14 7.69
CA ALA A 93 -18.30 3.10 7.33
C ALA A 93 -18.54 1.77 8.10
N LYS A 94 -19.33 1.79 9.18
CA LYS A 94 -19.64 0.61 10.01
C LYS A 94 -20.66 -0.33 9.36
N SER A 95 -21.42 0.17 8.38
CA SER A 95 -22.37 -0.60 7.57
C SER A 95 -21.77 -0.91 6.19
N ILE A 96 -22.41 -1.80 5.44
CA ILE A 96 -22.05 -2.08 4.04
C ILE A 96 -22.00 -0.74 3.27
N PRO A 97 -20.94 -0.48 2.50
CA PRO A 97 -20.76 0.79 1.81
C PRO A 97 -21.87 1.04 0.78
N CYS A 98 -22.51 2.21 0.86
CA CYS A 98 -23.60 2.59 -0.05
C CYS A 98 -23.22 3.65 -1.11
N ARG A 99 -22.00 4.21 -1.07
CA ARG A 99 -21.60 5.33 -1.96
C ARG A 99 -20.22 5.14 -2.58
N PHE A 100 -19.20 4.91 -1.76
CA PHE A 100 -17.82 4.71 -2.22
C PHE A 100 -17.31 3.34 -1.78
N HIS A 101 -16.51 2.69 -2.62
CA HIS A 101 -15.86 1.42 -2.30
C HIS A 101 -14.69 1.68 -1.32
N PRO A 102 -14.75 1.22 -0.06
CA PRO A 102 -13.79 1.59 0.98
C PRO A 102 -12.32 1.32 0.64
N PRO A 103 -11.94 0.18 0.01
CA PRO A 103 -10.56 -0.05 -0.43
C PRO A 103 -9.99 1.06 -1.32
N ALA A 104 -10.82 1.66 -2.19
CA ALA A 104 -10.38 2.77 -3.04
C ALA A 104 -10.18 4.09 -2.27
N VAL A 105 -10.87 4.27 -1.14
CA VAL A 105 -10.82 5.52 -0.36
C VAL A 105 -9.74 5.47 0.71
N VAL A 106 -9.75 4.45 1.57
CA VAL A 106 -8.79 4.35 2.67
C VAL A 106 -7.54 3.58 2.27
N GLY A 107 -7.61 2.70 1.28
CA GLY A 107 -6.47 1.91 0.83
C GLY A 107 -5.32 2.79 0.32
N VAL A 108 -5.60 3.80 -0.50
CA VAL A 108 -4.57 4.75 -1.00
C VAL A 108 -3.86 5.48 0.14
N MET A 109 -4.59 5.81 1.21
CA MET A 109 -4.04 6.42 2.42
C MET A 109 -3.16 5.44 3.20
N GLY A 110 -3.57 4.17 3.28
CA GLY A 110 -2.79 3.09 3.87
C GLY A 110 -1.47 2.84 3.14
N SER A 111 -1.49 2.77 1.81
CA SER A 111 -0.29 2.63 0.99
C SER A 111 0.66 3.82 1.17
N ALA A 112 0.14 5.05 1.14
CA ALA A 112 0.93 6.26 1.35
C ALA A 112 1.57 6.30 2.74
N ALA A 113 0.82 5.92 3.78
CA ALA A 113 1.32 5.85 5.15
C ALA A 113 2.40 4.77 5.33
N ALA A 114 2.19 3.56 4.79
CA ALA A 114 3.15 2.47 4.86
C ALA A 114 4.46 2.84 4.17
N CYS A 115 4.39 3.34 2.93
CA CYS A 115 5.58 3.78 2.19
C CYS A 115 6.28 4.95 2.87
N SER A 116 5.55 5.93 3.42
CA SER A 116 6.15 7.05 4.16
C SER A 116 6.86 6.57 5.44
N SER A 117 6.28 5.58 6.13
CA SER A 117 6.90 4.94 7.31
C SER A 117 8.19 4.24 6.94
N LEU A 118 8.19 3.43 5.86
CA LEU A 118 9.38 2.71 5.41
C LEU A 118 10.50 3.67 4.95
N LEU A 119 10.13 4.79 4.33
CA LEU A 119 11.07 5.84 3.90
C LEU A 119 11.61 6.69 5.06
N GLY A 120 11.17 6.45 6.30
CA GLY A 120 11.59 7.23 7.46
C GLY A 120 11.21 8.71 7.36
N PHE A 121 10.10 9.03 6.71
CA PHE A 121 9.68 10.42 6.54
C PHE A 121 9.28 11.06 7.89
N GLY A 122 9.75 12.29 8.10
CA GLY A 122 9.30 13.12 9.22
C GLY A 122 7.85 13.59 9.05
N PRO A 123 7.23 14.14 10.12
CA PRO A 123 5.80 14.47 10.14
C PRO A 123 5.32 15.39 9.00
N SER A 124 6.14 16.34 8.56
CA SER A 124 5.79 17.24 7.46
C SER A 124 5.64 16.53 6.13
N LYS A 125 6.58 15.64 5.79
CA LYS A 125 6.55 14.83 4.57
C LYS A 125 5.40 13.82 4.60
N CYS A 126 5.15 13.17 5.75
CA CYS A 126 4.01 12.28 5.91
C CYS A 126 2.67 13.00 5.68
N ARG A 127 2.50 14.21 6.23
CA ARG A 127 1.29 15.01 5.98
C ARG A 127 1.12 15.37 4.51
N ALA A 128 2.21 15.76 3.84
CA ALA A 128 2.18 16.07 2.41
C ALA A 128 1.81 14.83 1.58
N ALA A 129 2.41 13.67 1.88
CA ALA A 129 2.11 12.41 1.20
C ALA A 129 0.63 12.02 1.34
N LEU A 130 0.08 12.11 2.55
CA LEU A 130 -1.34 11.85 2.80
C LEU A 130 -2.26 12.87 2.09
N GLY A 131 -1.90 14.16 2.09
CA GLY A 131 -2.68 15.18 1.38
C GLY A 131 -2.67 15.02 -0.14
N ILE A 132 -1.57 14.53 -0.71
CA ILE A 132 -1.51 14.16 -2.13
C ILE A 132 -2.38 12.92 -2.37
N ALA A 133 -2.26 11.90 -1.53
CA ALA A 133 -3.00 10.64 -1.64
C ALA A 133 -4.52 10.82 -1.66
N THR A 134 -5.06 11.81 -0.92
CA THR A 134 -6.51 12.10 -0.96
C THR A 134 -7.04 12.61 -2.30
N SER A 135 -6.16 12.95 -3.24
CA SER A 135 -6.52 13.44 -4.59
C SER A 135 -6.45 12.34 -5.67
N PHE A 136 -6.20 11.09 -5.28
CA PHE A 136 -6.20 9.90 -6.13
C PHE A 136 -7.39 9.00 -5.77
#